data_AF-A0A6A7B6C2-F1
#
_entry.id   AF-A0A6A7B6C2-F1
#
_cell.length_a   1.000
_cell.length_b   1.000
_cell.length_c   1.000
_cell.angle_alpha   90.00
_cell.angle_beta   90.00
_cell.angle_gamma   90.00
#
_symmetry.space_group_name_H-M   'P 1'
#
loop_
_entity.id
_entity.type
_entity.pdbx_description
1 polymer ?
#
loop_
_entity_poly.entity_id
_entity_poly.type
_entity_poly.pdbx_seq_one_letter_code
_entity_poly.pdbx_strand_id
1 'polypeptide(L)'
;MTSTPPSPNSQGTEAAQSMKPTAWLAQSKAIATMALSQSSIQALNRLRTYTPPPTQWYNCPLTRRAAVLILLFPDRHGDLKVVLTMRSAQMRNYAGQAALPGGKADTLQETPWDTARREAYEEIGLPMSDDKLRGFSVEHLCELPANLAKTELGVRPCVAFLRPSTLTSDTSTPTSQADDVSVEERLIPRLDPKEVAAVFTAPFHNFLRKEWEGHGPGPVQKNGQPEKWYRGAWTDWHESRWRMHNFYIPRPPPSSPTSLLKNTGITRFTPASSAQASLHQVQPEGDDPRPEPSALDTLMAFRVFGMTARILVDAARVAYGEEPQFEHNSHHGDEGMIGRLLEMGRLSEKRVKGEVLTKEVLAMASKM
;
A
#
# COMPACT_ATOMS: atom_id res chain seq x y z
N MET A 1 -72.82 -2.43 24.76
CA MET A 1 -72.71 -3.81 24.25
C MET A 1 -72.07 -3.75 22.87
N THR A 2 -71.02 -4.57 22.70
CA THR A 2 -70.37 -5.00 21.45
C THR A 2 -69.81 -3.94 20.49
N SER A 3 -68.50 -3.69 20.57
CA SER A 3 -67.70 -3.18 19.45
C SER A 3 -66.49 -4.08 19.23
N THR A 4 -66.52 -4.77 18.09
CA THR A 4 -65.55 -5.71 17.51
C THR A 4 -64.20 -5.03 17.21
N PRO A 5 -63.05 -5.73 17.34
CA PRO A 5 -61.77 -5.25 16.79
C PRO A 5 -61.57 -5.72 15.34
N PRO A 6 -60.89 -4.93 14.47
CA PRO A 6 -60.54 -5.38 13.13
C PRO A 6 -59.18 -6.09 13.08
N SER A 7 -59.09 -7.09 12.21
CA SER A 7 -57.86 -7.78 11.77
C SER A 7 -57.25 -7.10 10.52
N PRO A 8 -55.99 -7.43 10.15
CA PRO A 8 -55.08 -6.53 9.43
C PRO A 8 -54.82 -6.92 7.96
N ASN A 9 -54.45 -5.93 7.14
CA ASN A 9 -53.60 -5.98 5.92
C ASN A 9 -53.65 -4.57 5.28
N SER A 10 -52.66 -4.00 4.60
CA SER A 10 -51.43 -4.50 4.01
C SER A 10 -50.60 -3.30 3.52
N GLN A 11 -49.27 -3.41 3.60
CA GLN A 11 -48.27 -2.86 2.66
C GLN A 11 -48.19 -1.33 2.47
N GLY A 12 -47.17 -0.73 3.09
CA GLY A 12 -46.53 0.50 2.62
C GLY A 12 -45.02 0.26 2.54
N THR A 13 -44.53 -0.03 1.35
CA THR A 13 -43.12 -0.27 1.01
C THR A 13 -42.31 1.02 1.07
N GLU A 14 -41.11 0.92 1.64
CA GLU A 14 -40.07 1.94 1.64
C GLU A 14 -39.72 2.43 0.23
N ALA A 15 -39.68 3.74 0.06
CA ALA A 15 -39.24 4.40 -1.16
C ALA A 15 -37.73 4.26 -1.33
N ALA A 16 -37.30 3.27 -2.11
CA ALA A 16 -35.97 3.25 -2.70
C ALA A 16 -35.84 4.43 -3.68
N GLN A 17 -35.05 5.44 -3.33
CA GLN A 17 -34.74 6.56 -4.23
C GLN A 17 -33.90 6.05 -5.40
N SER A 18 -34.56 5.83 -6.54
CA SER A 18 -33.96 5.50 -7.82
C SER A 18 -33.15 6.70 -8.34
N MET A 19 -31.86 6.50 -8.59
CA MET A 19 -31.00 7.51 -9.22
C MET A 19 -31.45 7.80 -10.66
N LYS A 20 -31.40 9.09 -11.05
CA LYS A 20 -31.89 9.55 -12.36
C LYS A 20 -31.08 8.95 -13.53
N PRO A 21 -31.72 8.53 -14.64
CA PRO A 21 -31.10 7.80 -15.76
C PRO A 21 -29.86 8.45 -16.39
N THR A 22 -29.76 9.78 -16.33
CA THR A 22 -28.69 10.56 -16.96
C THR A 22 -27.35 10.45 -16.22
N ALA A 23 -27.38 10.28 -14.88
CA ALA A 23 -26.18 10.10 -14.07
C ALA A 23 -25.59 8.70 -14.26
N TRP A 24 -26.45 7.67 -14.38
CA TRP A 24 -26.03 6.32 -14.73
C TRP A 24 -25.36 6.31 -16.10
N LEU A 25 -25.97 6.87 -17.16
CA LEU A 25 -25.37 6.87 -18.51
C LEU A 25 -23.99 7.56 -18.58
N ALA A 26 -23.77 8.65 -17.82
CA ALA A 26 -22.48 9.34 -17.77
C ALA A 26 -21.42 8.53 -17.00
N GLN A 27 -21.81 7.84 -15.93
CA GLN A 27 -20.97 6.91 -15.19
C GLN A 27 -20.64 5.67 -16.04
N SER A 28 -21.62 5.15 -16.78
CA SER A 28 -21.48 4.01 -17.72
C SER A 28 -20.55 4.31 -18.89
N LYS A 29 -20.51 5.56 -19.40
CA LYS A 29 -19.59 5.96 -20.48
C LYS A 29 -18.14 6.10 -20.01
N ALA A 30 -17.91 6.59 -18.78
CA ALA A 30 -16.57 6.63 -18.18
C ALA A 30 -16.04 5.22 -17.85
N ILE A 31 -16.93 4.28 -17.49
CA ILE A 31 -16.63 2.86 -17.31
C ILE A 31 -16.24 2.18 -18.63
N ALA A 32 -16.81 2.60 -19.76
CA ALA A 32 -16.59 1.99 -21.07
C ALA A 32 -15.18 2.18 -21.64
N THR A 33 -14.34 3.07 -21.09
CA THR A 33 -13.00 3.35 -21.67
C THR A 33 -11.86 2.61 -20.98
N MET A 34 -12.10 1.93 -19.84
CA MET A 34 -11.07 1.11 -19.16
C MET A 34 -11.60 -0.16 -18.46
N ALA A 35 -12.86 -0.53 -18.67
CA ALA A 35 -13.48 -1.77 -18.17
C ALA A 35 -13.01 -2.18 -16.76
N LEU A 36 -13.05 -1.25 -15.78
CA LEU A 36 -12.86 -1.59 -14.37
C LEU A 36 -13.79 -2.76 -14.01
N SER A 37 -13.27 -3.76 -13.29
CA SER A 37 -14.10 -4.85 -12.81
C SER A 37 -15.14 -4.31 -11.82
N GLN A 38 -16.28 -4.98 -11.69
CA GLN A 38 -17.33 -4.55 -10.76
C GLN A 38 -16.81 -4.47 -9.32
N SER A 39 -15.90 -5.37 -8.95
CA SER A 39 -15.21 -5.36 -7.65
C SER A 39 -14.37 -4.10 -7.47
N SER A 40 -13.55 -3.73 -8.47
CA SER A 40 -12.76 -2.51 -8.47
C SER A 40 -13.61 -1.24 -8.36
N ILE A 41 -14.75 -1.17 -9.04
CA ILE A 41 -15.68 -0.04 -8.96
C ILE A 41 -16.20 0.14 -7.53
N GLN A 42 -16.68 -0.96 -6.93
CA GLN A 42 -17.15 -0.94 -5.54
C GLN A 42 -16.02 -0.55 -4.59
N ALA A 43 -14.80 -1.03 -4.85
CA ALA A 43 -13.67 -0.74 -4.01
C ALA A 43 -13.24 0.72 -4.01
N LEU A 44 -13.15 1.33 -5.20
CA LEU A 44 -12.90 2.76 -5.34
C LEU A 44 -14.01 3.60 -4.69
N ASN A 45 -15.27 3.19 -4.80
CA ASN A 45 -16.38 3.91 -4.17
C ASN A 45 -16.28 3.88 -2.65
N ARG A 46 -15.97 2.73 -2.03
CA ARG A 46 -15.77 2.62 -0.59
C ARG A 46 -14.61 3.51 -0.11
N LEU A 47 -13.51 3.54 -0.85
CA LEU A 47 -12.37 4.43 -0.56
C LEU A 47 -12.77 5.91 -0.65
N ARG A 48 -13.50 6.33 -1.70
CA ARG A 48 -13.97 7.73 -1.84
C ARG A 48 -14.88 8.17 -0.69
N THR A 49 -15.68 7.26 -0.15
CA THR A 49 -16.62 7.56 0.95
C THR A 49 -16.04 7.26 2.32
N TYR A 50 -14.79 6.78 2.41
CA TYR A 50 -14.17 6.43 3.66
C TYR A 50 -13.91 7.68 4.51
N THR A 51 -14.45 7.68 5.72
CA THR A 51 -14.19 8.74 6.71
C THR A 51 -13.22 8.20 7.76
N PRO A 52 -11.96 8.68 7.81
CA PRO A 52 -11.01 8.24 8.81
C PRO A 52 -11.38 8.76 10.21
N PRO A 53 -10.94 8.06 11.27
CA PRO A 53 -10.98 8.61 12.62
C PRO A 53 -10.05 9.84 12.74
N PRO A 54 -10.20 10.65 13.81
CA PRO A 54 -9.28 11.75 14.10
C PRO A 54 -7.81 11.27 14.12
N THR A 55 -6.93 12.03 13.49
CA THR A 55 -5.52 11.64 13.35
C THR A 55 -4.61 12.35 14.35
N GLN A 56 -3.67 11.60 14.92
CA GLN A 56 -2.59 12.09 15.76
C GLN A 56 -1.37 12.57 14.94
N TRP A 57 -1.39 12.41 13.61
CA TRP A 57 -0.26 12.79 12.77
C TRP A 57 0.14 14.27 12.93
N TYR A 58 -0.85 15.17 13.05
CA TYR A 58 -0.62 16.60 13.31
C TYR A 58 -0.16 16.91 14.74
N ASN A 59 -0.23 15.96 15.66
CA ASN A 59 0.27 16.11 17.03
C ASN A 59 1.69 15.56 17.18
N CYS A 60 2.13 14.68 16.26
CA CYS A 60 3.52 14.27 16.18
C CYS A 60 4.43 15.48 15.87
N PRO A 61 5.64 15.55 16.46
CA PRO A 61 6.64 16.53 16.05
C PRO A 61 7.10 16.26 14.62
N LEU A 62 7.59 17.29 13.94
CA LEU A 62 8.01 17.23 12.53
C LEU A 62 8.95 16.05 12.25
N THR A 63 9.92 15.82 13.14
CA THR A 63 10.92 14.73 13.02
C THR A 63 10.32 13.32 13.01
N ARG A 64 9.05 13.19 13.40
CA ARG A 64 8.27 11.96 13.54
C ARG A 64 7.04 11.92 12.63
N ARG A 65 6.84 12.89 11.73
CA ARG A 65 5.78 12.88 10.72
C ARG A 65 6.26 12.27 9.42
N ALA A 66 5.57 11.25 8.95
CA ALA A 66 5.79 10.67 7.64
C ALA A 66 4.47 10.31 6.96
N ALA A 67 4.49 10.24 5.63
CA ALA A 67 3.35 9.79 4.85
C ALA A 67 3.81 8.89 3.70
N VAL A 68 2.92 7.99 3.29
CA VAL A 68 3.17 7.05 2.17
C VAL A 68 2.00 7.05 1.21
N LEU A 69 2.28 6.84 -0.07
CA LEU A 69 1.28 6.82 -1.14
C LEU A 69 0.92 5.38 -1.54
N ILE A 70 -0.35 5.01 -1.37
CA ILE A 70 -0.95 3.82 -1.97
C ILE A 70 -1.54 4.23 -3.31
N LEU A 71 -0.73 4.11 -4.37
CA LEU A 71 -1.16 4.46 -5.73
C LEU A 71 -1.80 3.25 -6.41
N LEU A 72 -3.12 3.33 -6.62
CA LEU A 72 -3.94 2.31 -7.26
C LEU A 72 -4.16 2.60 -8.74
N PHE A 73 -4.17 1.57 -9.57
CA PHE A 73 -4.49 1.66 -10.99
C PHE A 73 -5.09 0.34 -11.49
N PRO A 74 -5.89 0.34 -12.57
CA PRO A 74 -6.45 -0.90 -13.13
C PRO A 74 -5.42 -1.65 -13.98
N ASP A 75 -5.42 -2.97 -13.88
CA ASP A 75 -4.76 -3.83 -14.84
C ASP A 75 -5.60 -4.03 -16.11
N ARG A 76 -5.14 -4.88 -17.04
CA ARG A 76 -5.86 -5.16 -18.31
C ARG A 76 -7.22 -5.85 -18.12
N HIS A 77 -7.48 -6.44 -16.96
CA HIS A 77 -8.74 -7.09 -16.62
C HIS A 77 -9.65 -6.18 -15.79
N GLY A 78 -9.21 -4.95 -15.51
CA GLY A 78 -9.94 -3.98 -14.71
C GLY A 78 -9.78 -4.18 -13.20
N ASP A 79 -8.88 -5.07 -12.76
CA ASP A 79 -8.60 -5.31 -11.35
C ASP A 79 -7.55 -4.31 -10.83
N LEU A 80 -7.72 -3.86 -9.58
CA LEU A 80 -6.80 -2.88 -9.01
C LEU A 80 -5.44 -3.52 -8.68
N LYS A 81 -4.38 -2.87 -9.14
CA LYS A 81 -2.99 -3.09 -8.71
C LYS A 81 -2.49 -1.89 -7.91
N VAL A 82 -1.48 -2.13 -7.08
CA VAL A 82 -0.77 -1.12 -6.29
C VAL A 82 0.67 -0.97 -6.75
N VAL A 83 1.19 0.26 -6.75
CA VAL A 83 2.60 0.57 -7.01
C VAL A 83 3.43 0.42 -5.74
N LEU A 84 4.56 -0.26 -5.85
CA LEU A 84 5.54 -0.48 -4.79
C LEU A 84 6.95 -0.17 -5.29
N THR A 85 7.82 0.20 -4.36
CA THR A 85 9.23 0.50 -4.62
C THR A 85 10.13 -0.49 -3.91
N MET A 86 11.34 -0.66 -4.43
CA MET A 86 12.44 -1.30 -3.73
C MET A 86 13.46 -0.27 -3.31
N ARG A 87 13.80 -0.19 -2.03
CA ARG A 87 14.86 0.71 -1.56
C ARG A 87 16.23 0.25 -2.08
N SER A 88 17.07 1.22 -2.46
CA SER A 88 18.45 0.98 -2.90
C SER A 88 19.25 0.15 -1.89
N ALA A 89 20.06 -0.78 -2.38
CA ALA A 89 20.96 -1.60 -1.56
C ALA A 89 22.05 -0.77 -0.85
N GLN A 90 22.24 0.49 -1.25
CA GLN A 90 23.21 1.42 -0.66
C GLN A 90 22.70 2.15 0.59
N MET A 91 21.42 2.01 0.94
CA MET A 91 20.89 2.62 2.17
C MET A 91 21.37 1.84 3.40
N ARG A 92 21.86 2.56 4.41
CA ARG A 92 22.38 2.00 5.69
C ARG A 92 21.39 1.09 6.44
N ASN A 93 20.09 1.17 6.14
CA ASN A 93 19.02 0.32 6.69
C ASN A 93 18.07 -0.15 5.58
N TYR A 94 17.56 -1.38 5.68
CA TYR A 94 16.43 -1.91 4.87
C TYR A 94 16.71 -2.12 3.36
N ALA A 95 17.94 -2.42 2.98
CA ALA A 95 18.33 -2.78 1.61
C ALA A 95 17.44 -3.90 1.01
N GLY A 96 16.88 -3.67 -0.18
CA GLY A 96 16.09 -4.68 -0.90
C GLY A 96 14.66 -4.90 -0.40
N GLN A 97 14.19 -4.11 0.57
CA GLN A 97 12.83 -4.23 1.10
C GLN A 97 11.82 -3.48 0.23
N ALA A 98 10.65 -4.09 0.07
CA ALA A 98 9.53 -3.47 -0.60
C ALA A 98 8.85 -2.43 0.30
N ALA A 99 8.60 -1.25 -0.25
CA ALA A 99 7.96 -0.14 0.42
C ALA A 99 6.90 0.50 -0.47
N LEU A 100 5.99 1.25 0.15
CA LEU A 100 5.20 2.24 -0.55
C LEU A 100 6.06 3.49 -0.76
N PRO A 101 5.91 4.23 -1.88
CA PRO A 101 6.54 5.53 -2.03
C PRO A 101 6.19 6.44 -0.86
N GLY A 102 7.17 7.11 -0.27
CA GLY A 102 6.91 7.99 0.87
C GLY A 102 8.10 8.23 1.79
N GLY A 103 7.94 9.20 2.66
CA GLY A 103 9.00 9.70 3.51
C GLY A 103 8.50 10.67 4.56
N LYS A 104 9.42 11.48 5.08
CA LYS A 104 9.13 12.40 6.19
C LYS A 104 8.57 13.71 5.66
N ALA A 105 7.76 14.38 6.48
CA ALA A 105 7.43 15.78 6.19
C ALA A 105 8.70 16.64 6.34
N ASP A 106 8.91 17.55 5.40
CA ASP A 106 9.97 18.56 5.42
C ASP A 106 9.56 19.75 6.27
N THR A 107 8.26 20.08 6.30
CA THR A 107 7.72 21.22 7.03
C THR A 107 6.47 20.88 7.84
N LEU A 108 6.14 21.71 8.83
CA LEU A 108 4.90 21.57 9.61
C LEU A 108 3.64 21.93 8.81
N GLN A 109 3.81 22.63 7.69
CA GLN A 109 2.74 23.10 6.82
C GLN A 109 2.28 22.04 5.82
N GLU A 110 3.13 21.05 5.51
CA GLU A 110 2.75 19.95 4.63
C GLU A 110 1.61 19.13 5.24
N THR A 111 0.60 18.86 4.43
CA THR A 111 -0.38 17.81 4.76
C THR A 111 0.24 16.43 4.52
N PRO A 112 -0.36 15.34 5.05
CA PRO A 112 0.04 13.99 4.71
C PRO A 112 0.02 13.74 3.20
N TRP A 113 -0.99 14.27 2.50
CA TRP A 113 -1.11 14.16 1.05
C TRP A 113 0.05 14.86 0.32
N ASP A 114 0.39 16.09 0.71
CA ASP A 114 1.50 16.84 0.11
C ASP A 114 2.83 16.09 0.30
N THR A 115 3.06 15.60 1.52
CA THR A 115 4.24 14.80 1.86
C THR A 115 4.31 13.55 0.97
N ALA A 116 3.23 12.77 0.89
CA ALA A 116 3.20 11.53 0.11
C ALA A 116 3.37 11.78 -1.40
N ARG A 117 2.80 12.87 -1.94
CA ARG A 117 2.92 13.24 -3.35
C ARG A 117 4.32 13.76 -3.70
N ARG A 118 4.92 14.58 -2.85
CA ARG A 118 6.30 15.06 -3.00
C ARG A 118 7.28 13.89 -3.04
N GLU A 119 7.20 13.00 -2.05
CA GLU A 119 8.05 11.81 -1.95
C GLU A 119 7.84 10.86 -3.15
N ALA A 120 6.59 10.65 -3.60
CA ALA A 120 6.34 9.87 -4.81
C ALA A 120 6.92 10.54 -6.08
N TYR A 121 6.94 11.87 -6.15
CA TYR A 121 7.61 12.57 -7.25
C TYR A 121 9.14 12.39 -7.21
N GLU A 122 9.73 12.42 -6.02
CA GLU A 122 11.17 12.24 -5.81
C GLU A 122 11.62 10.79 -6.06
N GLU A 123 10.92 9.81 -5.49
CA GLU A 123 11.31 8.40 -5.55
C GLU A 123 11.02 7.74 -6.89
N ILE A 124 9.81 7.96 -7.43
CA ILE A 124 9.31 7.26 -8.63
C ILE A 124 8.98 8.21 -9.79
N GLY A 125 9.25 9.51 -9.66
CA GLY A 125 9.00 10.47 -10.74
C GLY A 125 7.53 10.74 -11.01
N LEU A 126 6.60 10.39 -10.10
CA LEU A 126 5.16 10.64 -10.27
C LEU A 126 4.90 12.16 -10.31
N PRO A 127 4.51 12.74 -11.47
CA PRO A 127 4.36 14.19 -11.57
C PRO A 127 3.35 14.78 -10.58
N MET A 128 3.65 15.99 -10.10
CA MET A 128 2.77 16.73 -9.18
C MET A 128 1.52 17.30 -9.87
N SER A 129 1.53 17.42 -11.21
CA SER A 129 0.47 18.05 -11.98
C SER A 129 -0.03 17.14 -13.11
N ASP A 130 -1.34 17.13 -13.31
CA ASP A 130 -2.04 16.21 -14.22
C ASP A 130 -1.72 16.46 -15.71
N ASP A 131 -1.36 17.70 -16.09
CA ASP A 131 -0.89 18.03 -17.46
C ASP A 131 0.36 17.24 -17.84
N LYS A 132 1.23 16.94 -16.86
CA LYS A 132 2.45 16.17 -17.08
C LYS A 132 2.22 14.66 -17.08
N LEU A 133 1.04 14.20 -16.64
CA LEU A 133 0.66 12.80 -16.58
C LEU A 133 0.11 12.24 -17.91
N ARG A 134 0.02 13.07 -18.97
CA ARG A 134 -0.27 12.68 -20.37
C ARG A 134 -1.38 11.64 -20.50
N GLY A 135 -2.62 12.03 -20.17
CA GLY A 135 -3.79 11.16 -20.28
C GLY A 135 -4.12 10.41 -18.98
N PHE A 136 -3.53 10.82 -17.86
CA PHE A 136 -3.88 10.38 -16.52
C PHE A 136 -4.01 11.57 -15.58
N SER A 137 -4.72 11.36 -14.48
CA SER A 137 -4.87 12.28 -13.34
C SER A 137 -4.74 11.48 -12.05
N VAL A 138 -4.21 12.11 -10.99
CA VAL A 138 -4.12 11.45 -9.68
C VAL A 138 -5.28 11.93 -8.81
N GLU A 139 -6.27 11.07 -8.63
CA GLU A 139 -7.40 11.29 -7.75
C GLU A 139 -7.02 10.93 -6.31
N HIS A 140 -7.07 11.88 -5.38
CA HIS A 140 -6.96 11.61 -3.95
C HIS A 140 -8.28 10.96 -3.47
N LEU A 141 -8.20 9.73 -2.93
CA LEU A 141 -9.40 9.00 -2.48
C LEU A 141 -9.66 9.22 -1.00
N CYS A 142 -8.69 8.90 -0.15
CA CYS A 142 -8.80 9.02 1.30
C CYS A 142 -7.43 8.87 1.98
N GLU A 143 -7.38 9.14 3.28
CA GLU A 143 -6.23 8.86 4.14
C GLU A 143 -6.61 7.85 5.23
N LEU A 144 -5.78 6.85 5.48
CA LEU A 144 -6.00 5.80 6.48
C LEU A 144 -5.33 6.14 7.82
N PRO A 145 -5.80 5.58 8.96
CA PRO A 145 -5.18 5.73 10.28
C PRO A 145 -3.64 5.63 10.27
N ALA A 146 -2.98 6.54 10.99
CA ALA A 146 -1.54 6.56 11.10
C ALA A 146 -1.01 5.30 11.79
N ASN A 147 0.08 4.73 11.27
CA ASN A 147 0.77 3.57 11.82
C ASN A 147 2.02 4.03 12.58
N LEU A 148 2.38 3.33 13.66
CA LEU A 148 3.54 3.65 14.48
C LEU A 148 4.71 2.71 14.16
N ALA A 149 5.81 3.27 13.67
CA ALA A 149 7.03 2.50 13.44
C ALA A 149 7.75 2.21 14.77
N LYS A 150 8.56 1.14 14.80
CA LYS A 150 9.49 0.88 15.92
C LYS A 150 10.50 2.01 16.13
N THR A 151 10.77 2.77 15.08
CA THR A 151 11.59 3.99 15.10
C THR A 151 10.81 5.21 15.58
N GLU A 152 9.60 5.00 16.11
CA GLU A 152 8.70 6.03 16.66
C GLU A 152 8.31 7.10 15.63
N LEU A 153 8.17 6.66 14.37
CA LEU A 153 7.70 7.46 13.25
C LEU A 153 6.20 7.20 13.06
N GLY A 154 5.39 8.26 13.06
CA GLY A 154 3.97 8.20 12.72
C GLY A 154 3.79 8.30 11.21
N VAL A 155 3.39 7.21 10.58
CA VAL A 155 3.28 7.09 9.12
C VAL A 155 1.80 7.11 8.72
N ARG A 156 1.38 8.13 7.97
CA ARG A 156 0.01 8.31 7.49
C ARG A 156 -0.13 7.78 6.05
N PRO A 157 -0.90 6.71 5.79
CA PRO A 157 -1.12 6.21 4.44
C PRO A 157 -2.15 7.07 3.69
N CYS A 158 -1.79 7.53 2.50
CA CYS A 158 -2.68 8.26 1.60
C CYS A 158 -3.01 7.38 0.39
N VAL A 159 -4.30 7.21 0.09
CA VAL A 159 -4.77 6.37 -1.01
C VAL A 159 -5.11 7.23 -2.21
N ALA A 160 -4.55 6.90 -3.36
CA ALA A 160 -4.79 7.59 -4.61
C ALA A 160 -5.19 6.62 -5.71
N PHE A 161 -6.01 7.09 -6.64
CA PHE A 161 -6.31 6.39 -7.87
C PHE A 161 -5.73 7.13 -9.06
N LEU A 162 -4.93 6.44 -9.85
CA LEU A 162 -4.45 6.92 -11.12
C LEU A 162 -5.56 6.77 -12.15
N ARG A 163 -6.36 7.82 -12.30
CA ARG A 163 -7.51 7.86 -13.19
C ARG A 163 -7.05 8.21 -14.61
N PRO A 164 -7.35 7.38 -15.62
CA PRO A 164 -7.17 7.74 -17.01
C PRO A 164 -8.04 8.95 -17.36
N SER A 165 -7.44 9.95 -17.98
CA SER A 165 -8.16 11.06 -18.57
C SER A 165 -8.82 10.55 -19.84
N THR A 166 -10.14 10.70 -19.95
CA THR A 166 -10.84 10.51 -21.22
C THR A 166 -10.27 11.54 -22.18
N LEU A 167 -9.34 11.16 -23.05
CA LEU A 167 -8.97 12.00 -24.18
C LEU A 167 -10.26 12.24 -24.96
N THR A 168 -10.73 13.48 -24.97
CA THR A 168 -11.77 13.93 -25.89
C THR A 168 -11.28 13.58 -27.28
N SER A 169 -11.96 12.62 -27.90
CA SER A 169 -11.71 12.12 -29.24
C SER A 169 -12.12 13.16 -30.28
N ASP A 170 -11.40 14.29 -30.32
CA ASP A 170 -11.37 15.12 -31.52
C ASP A 170 -10.33 14.51 -32.45
N THR A 171 -10.77 13.53 -33.26
CA THR A 171 -10.47 13.37 -34.70
C THR A 171 -11.06 12.05 -35.19
N SER A 172 -11.88 12.16 -36.22
CA SER A 172 -12.51 11.10 -36.99
C SER A 172 -11.51 10.08 -37.57
N THR A 173 -11.42 8.89 -36.97
CA THR A 173 -11.30 7.58 -37.65
C THR A 173 -11.22 6.46 -36.60
N PRO A 174 -12.11 5.46 -36.61
CA PRO A 174 -11.99 4.30 -35.73
C PRO A 174 -11.01 3.30 -36.36
N THR A 175 -9.72 3.43 -36.06
CA THR A 175 -8.74 2.39 -36.39
C THR A 175 -8.77 1.34 -35.29
N SER A 176 -9.57 0.30 -35.54
CA SER A 176 -9.66 -0.92 -34.73
C SER A 176 -8.31 -1.64 -34.71
N GLN A 177 -7.44 -1.32 -33.73
CA GLN A 177 -6.35 -2.18 -33.19
C GLN A 177 -5.38 -1.51 -32.19
N ALA A 178 -5.53 -0.22 -31.81
CA ALA A 178 -4.49 0.51 -31.04
C ALA A 178 -4.80 0.84 -29.56
N ASP A 179 -5.99 0.54 -29.04
CA ASP A 179 -6.42 0.97 -27.69
C ASP A 179 -6.18 -0.07 -26.56
N ASP A 180 -5.56 -1.21 -26.85
CA ASP A 180 -5.36 -2.33 -25.90
C ASP A 180 -4.09 -2.22 -25.01
N VAL A 181 -3.53 -1.01 -24.88
CA VAL A 181 -2.28 -0.80 -24.13
C VAL A 181 -2.63 -0.44 -22.67
N SER A 182 -2.38 -1.38 -21.75
CA SER A 182 -2.75 -1.27 -20.33
C SER A 182 -2.09 -0.07 -19.61
N VAL A 183 -2.68 0.41 -18.50
CA VAL A 183 -2.09 1.49 -17.67
C VAL A 183 -0.67 1.12 -17.22
N GLU A 184 -0.46 -0.16 -16.93
CA GLU A 184 0.85 -0.74 -16.63
C GLU A 184 1.86 -0.44 -17.75
N GLU A 185 1.48 -0.56 -19.03
CA GLU A 185 2.32 -0.28 -20.21
C GLU A 185 2.53 1.20 -20.52
N ARG A 186 1.57 2.06 -20.17
CA ARG A 186 1.68 3.51 -20.46
C ARG A 186 2.38 4.30 -19.36
N LEU A 187 2.25 3.89 -18.10
CA LEU A 187 2.68 4.70 -16.96
C LEU A 187 3.88 4.13 -16.22
N ILE A 188 3.96 2.81 -16.01
CA ILE A 188 5.08 2.24 -15.24
C ILE A 188 6.41 2.58 -15.92
N PRO A 189 6.63 2.38 -17.23
CA PRO A 189 7.87 2.74 -17.92
C PRO A 189 8.30 4.22 -17.83
N ARG A 190 7.41 5.11 -17.38
CA ARG A 190 7.65 6.56 -17.24
C ARG A 190 7.95 6.99 -15.81
N LEU A 191 7.76 6.09 -14.85
CA LEU A 191 8.26 6.30 -13.50
C LEU A 191 9.78 6.24 -13.57
N ASP A 192 10.43 7.34 -13.23
CA ASP A 192 11.89 7.46 -13.19
C ASP A 192 12.33 7.04 -11.79
N PRO A 193 12.90 5.83 -11.60
CA PRO A 193 13.35 5.38 -10.30
C PRO A 193 14.61 6.15 -9.90
N LYS A 194 14.45 7.41 -9.48
CA LYS A 194 15.58 8.30 -9.18
C LYS A 194 16.31 7.84 -7.93
N GLU A 195 15.55 7.56 -6.87
CA GLU A 195 16.09 7.19 -5.56
C GLU A 195 15.86 5.71 -5.19
N VAL A 196 15.01 5.02 -5.95
CA VAL A 196 14.65 3.62 -5.70
C VAL A 196 15.45 2.67 -6.60
N ALA A 197 15.70 1.46 -6.11
CA ALA A 197 16.37 0.41 -6.89
C ALA A 197 15.48 -0.07 -8.04
N ALA A 198 14.19 -0.21 -7.75
CA ALA A 198 13.19 -0.63 -8.71
C ALA A 198 11.77 -0.19 -8.34
N VAL A 199 10.89 -0.15 -9.34
CA VAL A 199 9.44 0.00 -9.19
C VAL A 199 8.76 -1.26 -9.70
N PHE A 200 7.80 -1.78 -8.94
CA PHE A 200 7.03 -2.97 -9.30
C PHE A 200 5.59 -2.86 -8.80
N THR A 201 4.73 -3.79 -9.19
CA THR A 201 3.31 -3.75 -8.84
C THR A 201 2.78 -5.08 -8.35
N ALA A 202 1.69 -5.04 -7.58
CA ALA A 202 1.04 -6.22 -7.03
C ALA A 202 -0.49 -6.12 -7.16
N PRO A 203 -1.21 -7.24 -7.34
CA PRO A 203 -2.67 -7.26 -7.27
C PRO A 203 -3.13 -6.80 -5.88
N PHE A 204 -3.92 -5.73 -5.82
CA PHE A 204 -4.26 -5.09 -4.56
C PHE A 204 -5.19 -5.95 -3.70
N HIS A 205 -6.13 -6.68 -4.31
CA HIS A 205 -7.03 -7.58 -3.58
C HIS A 205 -6.29 -8.76 -2.93
N ASN A 206 -5.19 -9.22 -3.51
CA ASN A 206 -4.42 -10.36 -2.98
C ASN A 206 -3.85 -10.13 -1.59
N PHE A 207 -3.76 -8.87 -1.12
CA PHE A 207 -3.41 -8.57 0.27
C PHE A 207 -4.47 -9.02 1.28
N LEU A 208 -5.63 -9.55 0.83
CA LEU A 208 -6.62 -10.23 1.67
C LEU A 208 -6.60 -11.77 1.50
N ARG A 209 -5.78 -12.28 0.57
CA ARG A 209 -5.80 -13.69 0.15
C ARG A 209 -4.64 -14.46 0.76
N LYS A 210 -4.92 -15.69 1.19
CA LYS A 210 -3.89 -16.60 1.72
C LYS A 210 -3.07 -17.22 0.58
N GLU A 211 -3.73 -17.50 -0.54
CA GLU A 211 -3.12 -18.06 -1.74
C GLU A 211 -3.00 -17.00 -2.84
N TRP A 212 -2.14 -17.27 -3.82
CA TRP A 212 -2.02 -16.41 -5.00
C TRP A 212 -3.28 -16.53 -5.87
N GLU A 213 -3.93 -15.40 -6.14
CA GLU A 213 -5.05 -15.29 -7.07
C GLU A 213 -4.69 -14.30 -8.19
N GLY A 214 -5.17 -14.53 -9.41
CA GLY A 214 -5.04 -13.54 -10.50
C GLY A 214 -4.30 -14.01 -11.75
N HIS A 215 -4.22 -13.09 -12.72
CA HIS A 215 -3.83 -13.39 -14.09
C HIS A 215 -2.31 -13.30 -14.31
N GLY A 216 -1.58 -14.32 -13.83
CA GLY A 216 -0.14 -14.44 -14.02
C GLY A 216 0.47 -15.63 -13.25
N PRO A 217 1.76 -15.94 -13.49
CA PRO A 217 2.44 -16.98 -12.74
C PRO A 217 2.52 -16.58 -11.26
N GLY A 218 2.21 -17.53 -10.39
CA GLY A 218 2.37 -17.35 -8.95
C GLY A 218 3.84 -17.21 -8.54
N PRO A 219 4.11 -16.88 -7.28
CA PRO A 219 5.47 -16.76 -6.77
C PRO A 219 6.21 -18.10 -6.86
N VAL A 220 7.47 -18.02 -7.27
CA VAL A 220 8.37 -19.17 -7.41
C VAL A 220 9.68 -18.92 -6.68
N GLN A 221 10.22 -19.99 -6.11
CA GLN A 221 11.52 -20.04 -5.47
C GLN A 221 12.65 -20.03 -6.51
N LYS A 222 13.89 -19.80 -6.05
CA LYS A 222 15.09 -19.80 -6.90
C LYS A 222 15.31 -21.09 -7.69
N ASN A 223 14.89 -22.22 -7.12
CA ASN A 223 15.01 -23.55 -7.71
C ASN A 223 13.82 -23.88 -8.66
N GLY A 224 12.97 -22.90 -8.97
CA GLY A 224 11.78 -23.07 -9.81
C GLY A 224 10.58 -23.72 -9.12
N GLN A 225 10.68 -24.07 -7.82
CA GLN A 225 9.56 -24.61 -7.07
C GLN A 225 8.54 -23.53 -6.71
N PRO A 226 7.25 -23.86 -6.56
CA PRO A 226 6.26 -22.90 -6.08
C PRO A 226 6.65 -22.31 -4.70
N GLU A 227 6.53 -20.99 -4.57
CA GLU A 227 6.65 -20.28 -3.29
C GLU A 227 5.24 -19.92 -2.79
N LYS A 228 5.07 -19.81 -1.47
CA LYS A 228 3.79 -19.37 -0.91
C LYS A 228 3.65 -17.86 -1.08
N TRP A 229 2.48 -17.42 -1.54
CA TRP A 229 2.13 -16.00 -1.62
C TRP A 229 2.22 -15.31 -0.26
N TYR A 230 1.64 -15.93 0.77
CA TYR A 230 1.54 -15.35 2.10
C TYR A 230 2.11 -16.27 3.18
N ARG A 231 2.87 -15.66 4.10
CA ARG A 231 3.28 -16.26 5.38
C ARG A 231 3.02 -15.27 6.50
N GLY A 232 2.13 -15.64 7.41
CA GLY A 232 1.91 -14.90 8.63
C GLY A 232 2.63 -15.55 9.80
N ALA A 233 3.24 -14.74 10.66
CA ALA A 233 3.75 -15.18 11.94
C ALA A 233 3.13 -14.31 13.03
N TRP A 234 2.72 -14.94 14.14
CA TRP A 234 2.50 -14.17 15.35
C TRP A 234 3.84 -13.74 15.88
N THR A 235 4.01 -12.44 16.07
CA THR A 235 5.13 -11.92 16.84
C THR A 235 4.53 -11.35 18.11
N ASP A 236 5.07 -11.76 19.25
CA ASP A 236 4.70 -11.17 20.53
C ASP A 236 5.21 -9.74 20.57
N TRP A 237 4.30 -8.82 20.29
CA TRP A 237 4.49 -7.39 20.35
C TRP A 237 3.44 -6.85 21.35
N HIS A 238 3.80 -6.81 22.64
CA HIS A 238 3.05 -6.18 23.75
C HIS A 238 1.76 -6.85 24.22
N GLU A 239 1.79 -8.04 24.83
CA GLU A 239 0.60 -8.64 25.48
C GLU A 239 -0.67 -8.74 24.58
N SER A 240 -0.51 -8.40 23.30
CA SER A 240 -1.46 -8.28 22.21
C SER A 240 -0.72 -8.88 21.03
N ARG A 241 -1.27 -9.95 20.45
CA ARG A 241 -0.58 -10.65 19.38
C ARG A 241 -0.57 -9.73 18.17
N TRP A 242 0.60 -9.34 17.67
CA TRP A 242 0.71 -8.56 16.44
C TRP A 242 1.00 -9.49 15.29
N ARG A 243 0.21 -9.39 14.23
CA ARG A 243 0.41 -10.26 13.09
C ARG A 243 1.45 -9.69 12.16
N MET A 244 2.61 -10.35 12.10
CA MET A 244 3.59 -10.08 11.06
C MET A 244 3.14 -10.73 9.76
N HIS A 245 2.77 -9.91 8.79
CA HIS A 245 2.42 -10.34 7.43
C HIS A 245 3.67 -10.36 6.55
N ASN A 246 3.85 -11.42 5.76
CA ASN A 246 4.89 -11.51 4.73
C ASN A 246 4.23 -11.94 3.43
N PHE A 247 4.33 -11.12 2.39
CA PHE A 247 3.87 -11.41 1.05
C PHE A 247 5.05 -11.53 0.11
N TYR A 248 5.04 -12.56 -0.74
CA TYR A 248 6.10 -12.86 -1.71
C TYR A 248 5.57 -12.63 -3.11
N ILE A 249 5.94 -11.50 -3.70
CA ILE A 249 5.43 -11.06 -4.99
C ILE A 249 6.31 -11.63 -6.10
N PRO A 250 5.74 -12.35 -7.08
CA PRO A 250 6.51 -12.91 -8.18
C PRO A 250 7.25 -11.80 -8.93
N ARG A 251 8.51 -12.07 -9.29
CA ARG A 251 9.24 -11.18 -10.21
C ARG A 251 8.59 -11.29 -11.61
N PRO A 252 8.23 -10.17 -12.24
CA PRO A 252 7.84 -10.18 -13.65
C PRO A 252 8.92 -10.84 -14.52
N PRO A 253 8.54 -11.67 -15.51
CA PRO A 253 9.52 -12.33 -16.37
C PRO A 253 10.37 -11.28 -17.12
N PRO A 254 11.65 -11.59 -17.43
CA PRO A 254 12.57 -10.64 -18.07
C PRO A 254 12.12 -10.16 -19.46
N SER A 255 11.17 -10.86 -20.09
CA SER A 255 10.53 -10.50 -21.36
C SER A 255 9.36 -9.51 -21.23
N SER A 256 8.97 -9.13 -20.01
CA SER A 256 7.95 -8.10 -19.76
C SER A 256 8.64 -6.79 -19.31
N PRO A 257 8.90 -5.84 -20.24
CA PRO A 257 9.57 -4.57 -19.91
C PRO A 257 8.75 -3.66 -18.99
N THR A 258 7.55 -4.08 -18.60
CA THR A 258 6.50 -3.22 -18.07
C THR A 258 6.37 -3.16 -16.56
N SER A 259 6.84 -4.17 -15.85
CA SER A 259 6.51 -4.36 -14.43
C SER A 259 7.73 -4.28 -13.51
N LEU A 260 8.92 -4.07 -14.08
CA LEU A 260 10.15 -3.77 -13.37
C LEU A 260 10.98 -2.72 -14.09
N LEU A 261 10.99 -1.50 -13.56
CA LEU A 261 12.06 -0.55 -13.88
C LEU A 261 13.19 -0.70 -12.88
N LYS A 262 14.42 -0.69 -13.38
CA LYS A 262 15.63 -0.65 -12.56
C LYS A 262 16.34 0.68 -12.81
N ASN A 263 16.88 1.29 -11.76
CA ASN A 263 17.77 2.44 -11.92
C ASN A 263 19.14 1.97 -12.46
N THR A 264 19.48 2.34 -13.70
CA THR A 264 20.76 1.99 -14.35
C THR A 264 21.92 2.90 -13.93
N GLY A 265 21.67 3.98 -13.19
CA GLY A 265 22.67 4.94 -12.73
C GLY A 265 23.51 4.48 -11.52
N ILE A 266 23.16 3.37 -10.88
CA ILE A 266 23.93 2.77 -9.78
C ILE A 266 24.99 1.83 -10.38
N THR A 267 26.10 2.38 -10.84
CA THR A 267 27.18 1.62 -11.50
C THR A 267 27.97 0.73 -10.53
N ARG A 268 28.12 -0.55 -10.93
CA ARG A 268 29.19 -1.55 -10.66
C ARG A 268 30.21 -1.24 -9.56
N PHE A 269 30.32 -2.15 -8.58
CA PHE A 269 31.53 -2.33 -7.77
C PHE A 269 32.04 -3.77 -7.85
N THR A 270 33.32 -3.89 -8.20
CA THR A 270 34.15 -5.10 -8.14
C THR A 270 34.42 -5.50 -6.68
N PRO A 271 34.37 -6.79 -6.32
CA PRO A 271 34.65 -7.21 -4.96
C PRO A 271 36.18 -7.27 -4.73
N ALA A 272 36.66 -6.46 -3.79
CA ALA A 272 37.97 -6.65 -3.17
C ALA A 272 37.81 -7.43 -1.84
N SER A 273 38.79 -8.29 -1.55
CA SER A 273 38.74 -9.40 -0.61
C SER A 273 38.75 -9.04 0.88
N SER A 274 38.04 -9.88 1.65
CA SER A 274 38.39 -10.46 2.97
C SER A 274 38.83 -9.55 4.13
N ALA A 275 38.05 -9.59 5.23
CA ALA A 275 38.57 -9.78 6.59
C ALA A 275 37.45 -10.32 7.51
N GLN A 276 37.76 -11.42 8.22
CA GLN A 276 36.90 -12.10 9.18
C GLN A 276 36.88 -11.35 10.53
N ALA A 277 35.72 -11.32 11.18
CA ALA A 277 35.64 -11.23 12.65
C ALA A 277 34.31 -11.82 13.14
N SER A 278 34.42 -12.90 13.90
CA SER A 278 33.35 -13.66 14.54
C SER A 278 32.85 -12.96 15.80
N LEU A 279 31.54 -12.96 16.08
CA LEU A 279 30.99 -12.79 17.42
C LEU A 279 29.64 -13.51 17.52
N HIS A 280 29.56 -14.41 18.51
CA HIS A 280 28.41 -15.24 18.87
C HIS A 280 27.21 -14.41 19.37
N GLN A 281 25.99 -14.70 18.88
CA GLN A 281 24.75 -14.41 19.60
C GLN A 281 23.78 -15.58 19.51
N VAL A 282 23.27 -15.96 20.68
CA VAL A 282 22.33 -17.05 20.97
C VAL A 282 20.95 -16.71 20.38
N GLN A 283 20.38 -17.63 19.60
CA GLN A 283 19.04 -17.55 19.01
C GLN A 283 17.97 -18.08 19.98
N PRO A 284 16.78 -17.48 20.06
CA PRO A 284 15.59 -18.18 20.53
C PRO A 284 15.01 -19.07 19.42
N GLU A 285 14.67 -20.30 19.76
CA GLU A 285 14.09 -21.31 18.88
C GLU A 285 12.71 -20.88 18.35
N GLY A 286 12.64 -20.71 17.04
CA GLY A 286 11.44 -20.61 16.21
C GLY A 286 11.84 -21.03 14.79
N ASP A 287 10.96 -21.72 14.07
CA ASP A 287 11.31 -22.44 12.83
C ASP A 287 12.13 -21.60 11.82
N ASP A 288 13.39 -22.02 11.69
CA ASP A 288 14.43 -21.70 10.69
C ASP A 288 15.16 -20.34 10.83
N PRO A 289 16.42 -20.35 11.33
CA PRO A 289 17.28 -19.18 11.39
C PRO A 289 18.14 -19.09 10.12
N ARG A 290 17.67 -18.38 9.09
CA ARG A 290 18.53 -18.06 7.94
C ARG A 290 19.00 -16.61 7.97
N PRO A 291 20.32 -16.36 7.86
CA PRO A 291 20.85 -15.00 7.72
C PRO A 291 20.40 -14.41 6.38
N GLU A 292 19.86 -13.18 6.42
CA GLU A 292 19.46 -12.40 5.25
C GLU A 292 20.68 -12.12 4.34
N PRO A 293 20.75 -12.65 3.10
CA PRO A 293 21.83 -12.35 2.18
C PRO A 293 21.45 -11.23 1.20
N SER A 294 22.34 -10.25 1.03
CA SER A 294 22.23 -9.21 0.00
C SER A 294 22.60 -9.76 -1.39
N ALA A 295 21.68 -9.63 -2.35
CA ALA A 295 21.97 -9.41 -3.77
C ALA A 295 20.61 -9.30 -4.50
N LEU A 296 20.27 -8.07 -4.92
CA LEU A 296 19.00 -7.72 -5.56
C LEU A 296 18.72 -8.58 -6.81
N ASP A 297 19.77 -9.11 -7.45
CA ASP A 297 19.68 -9.93 -8.66
C ASP A 297 19.36 -11.42 -8.38
N THR A 298 19.47 -11.87 -7.13
CA THR A 298 19.27 -13.27 -6.75
C THR A 298 17.88 -13.54 -6.18
N LEU A 299 17.02 -12.53 -6.00
CA LEU A 299 15.66 -12.67 -5.49
C LEU A 299 14.68 -12.91 -6.65
N MET A 300 14.03 -14.08 -6.68
CA MET A 300 12.96 -14.41 -7.64
C MET A 300 11.57 -13.94 -7.19
N ALA A 301 11.46 -13.40 -5.97
CA ALA A 301 10.25 -12.78 -5.44
C ALA A 301 10.60 -11.57 -4.56
N PHE A 302 9.75 -10.53 -4.58
CA PHE A 302 9.85 -9.36 -3.70
C PHE A 302 9.07 -9.58 -2.41
N ARG A 303 9.71 -9.33 -1.27
CA ARG A 303 9.08 -9.51 0.04
C ARG A 303 8.47 -8.20 0.53
N VAL A 304 7.16 -8.14 0.65
CA VAL A 304 6.41 -7.07 1.33
C VAL A 304 6.08 -7.55 2.74
N PHE A 305 6.57 -6.85 3.76
CA PHE A 305 6.39 -7.25 5.15
C PHE A 305 6.34 -6.04 6.09
N GLY A 306 6.14 -6.31 7.38
CA GLY A 306 6.15 -5.27 8.42
C GLY A 306 5.03 -4.25 8.24
N MET A 307 5.35 -2.98 8.48
CA MET A 307 4.37 -1.89 8.39
C MET A 307 3.77 -1.77 6.99
N THR A 308 4.57 -1.90 5.93
CA THR A 308 4.08 -1.83 4.54
C THR A 308 3.00 -2.88 4.29
N ALA A 309 3.25 -4.12 4.70
CA ALA A 309 2.26 -5.19 4.57
C ALA A 309 1.00 -4.92 5.40
N ARG A 310 1.16 -4.40 6.61
CA ARG A 310 0.01 -4.04 7.47
C ARG A 310 -0.85 -2.95 6.83
N ILE A 311 -0.22 -1.88 6.34
CA ILE A 311 -0.88 -0.77 5.65
C ILE A 311 -1.67 -1.30 4.43
N LEU A 312 -1.08 -2.18 3.63
CA LEU A 312 -1.73 -2.76 2.46
C LEU A 312 -2.92 -3.65 2.81
N VAL A 313 -2.80 -4.45 3.88
CA VAL A 313 -3.92 -5.25 4.42
C VAL A 313 -5.06 -4.33 4.86
N ASP A 314 -4.78 -3.32 5.68
CA ASP A 314 -5.80 -2.39 6.17
C ASP A 314 -6.46 -1.60 5.03
N ALA A 315 -5.67 -1.14 4.05
CA ALA A 315 -6.18 -0.48 2.86
C ALA A 315 -7.08 -1.38 2.02
N ALA A 316 -6.67 -2.65 1.82
CA ALA A 316 -7.46 -3.61 1.06
C ALA A 316 -8.75 -3.99 1.81
N ARG A 317 -8.74 -4.07 3.15
CA ARG A 317 -9.95 -4.31 3.97
C ARG A 317 -10.96 -3.19 3.76
N VAL A 318 -10.52 -1.93 3.86
CA VAL A 318 -11.39 -0.75 3.60
C VAL A 318 -11.89 -0.76 2.16
N ALA A 319 -10.99 -1.00 1.20
CA ALA A 319 -11.33 -0.98 -0.21
C ALA A 319 -12.32 -2.09 -0.58
N TYR A 320 -12.11 -3.33 -0.18
CA TYR A 320 -12.97 -4.44 -0.60
C TYR A 320 -14.14 -4.72 0.36
N GLY A 321 -14.13 -4.13 1.56
CA GLY A 321 -15.14 -4.42 2.59
C GLY A 321 -15.11 -5.89 3.02
N GLU A 322 -13.92 -6.50 2.97
CA GLU A 322 -13.67 -7.91 3.19
C GLU A 322 -12.60 -8.06 4.28
N GLU A 323 -12.74 -9.10 5.12
CA GLU A 323 -11.69 -9.48 6.05
C GLU A 323 -10.67 -10.44 5.40
N PRO A 324 -9.38 -10.38 5.77
CA PRO A 324 -8.37 -11.28 5.21
C PRO A 324 -8.67 -12.76 5.54
N GLN A 325 -8.31 -13.67 4.63
CA GLN A 325 -8.39 -15.14 4.81
C GLN A 325 -7.37 -15.70 5.82
N PHE A 326 -6.74 -14.82 6.60
CA PHE A 326 -5.73 -15.13 7.58
C PHE A 326 -5.90 -14.24 8.81
N GLU A 327 -5.28 -14.66 9.91
CA GLU A 327 -5.23 -13.89 11.14
C GLU A 327 -4.65 -12.49 10.89
N HIS A 328 -5.24 -11.47 11.51
CA HIS A 328 -4.88 -10.06 11.35
C HIS A 328 -5.30 -9.29 12.62
N ASN A 329 -4.74 -8.10 12.85
CA ASN A 329 -5.21 -7.23 13.93
C ASN A 329 -6.57 -6.63 13.57
N SER A 330 -7.50 -6.56 14.53
CA SER A 330 -8.88 -6.15 14.30
C SER A 330 -9.06 -4.66 13.93
N HIS A 331 -8.24 -3.77 14.49
CA HIS A 331 -8.30 -2.32 14.26
C HIS A 331 -7.43 -1.85 13.09
N HIS A 332 -7.66 -0.64 12.55
CA HIS A 332 -6.80 -0.04 11.52
C HIS A 332 -5.82 0.96 12.13
N GLY A 333 -4.54 0.87 11.74
CA GLY A 333 -3.46 1.73 12.25
C GLY A 333 -3.36 1.78 13.78
N ASP A 334 -2.64 2.79 14.28
CA ASP A 334 -2.17 2.88 15.67
C ASP A 334 -2.50 4.23 16.33
N GLU A 335 -3.49 4.97 15.82
CA GLU A 335 -3.85 6.33 16.29
C GLU A 335 -3.98 6.43 17.81
N GLY A 336 -4.66 5.46 18.45
CA GLY A 336 -4.80 5.44 19.91
C GLY A 336 -3.48 5.21 20.65
N MET A 337 -2.57 4.39 20.12
CA MET A 337 -1.25 4.17 20.70
C MET A 337 -0.35 5.40 20.53
N ILE A 338 -0.42 6.06 19.38
CA ILE A 338 0.30 7.31 19.12
C ILE A 338 -0.16 8.38 20.11
N GLY A 339 -1.47 8.53 20.33
CA GLY A 339 -2.04 9.48 21.29
C GLY A 339 -1.49 9.29 22.70
N ARG A 340 -1.53 8.06 23.22
CA ARG A 340 -1.02 7.76 24.57
C ARG A 340 0.49 7.99 24.70
N LEU A 341 1.27 7.69 23.67
CA LEU A 341 2.71 7.97 23.69
C LEU A 341 3.04 9.47 23.60
N LEU A 342 2.19 10.27 22.96
CA LEU A 342 2.28 11.73 23.00
C LEU A 342 1.97 12.26 24.40
N GLU A 343 0.90 11.78 25.03
CA GLU A 343 0.53 12.16 26.40
C GLU A 343 1.62 11.82 27.43
N MET A 344 2.30 10.69 27.24
CA MET A 344 3.46 10.30 28.05
C MET A 344 4.74 11.13 27.79
N GLY A 345 4.74 12.00 26.77
CA GLY A 345 5.93 12.75 26.35
C GLY A 345 6.99 11.90 25.63
N ARG A 346 6.68 10.65 25.27
CA ARG A 346 7.62 9.74 24.61
C ARG A 346 7.90 10.15 23.16
N LEU A 347 6.89 10.62 22.45
CA LEU A 347 7.02 11.11 21.07
C LEU A 347 7.45 12.59 21.03
N SER A 348 8.37 13.01 21.91
CA SER A 348 8.93 14.36 21.91
C SER A 348 9.90 14.59 20.74
N GLU A 349 10.17 15.87 20.44
CA GLU A 349 10.97 16.30 19.28
C GLU A 349 12.44 15.87 19.37
N LYS A 350 13.01 15.88 20.57
CA LYS A 350 14.38 15.42 20.84
C LYS A 350 14.36 13.95 21.21
N ARG A 351 14.91 13.11 20.33
CA ARG A 351 15.14 11.70 20.66
C ARG A 351 16.26 11.60 21.69
N VAL A 352 15.98 11.02 22.85
CA VAL A 352 17.02 10.71 23.85
C VAL A 352 17.91 9.59 23.30
N LYS A 353 19.21 9.85 23.20
CA LYS A 353 20.17 8.91 22.60
C LYS A 353 20.24 7.63 23.44
N GLY A 354 19.98 6.49 22.82
CA GLY A 354 19.93 5.18 23.49
C GLY A 354 18.52 4.71 23.86
N GLU A 355 17.52 5.60 23.80
CA GLU A 355 16.14 5.19 24.00
C GLU A 355 15.59 4.46 22.77
N VAL A 356 15.17 3.22 23.02
CA VAL A 356 14.43 2.36 22.10
C VAL A 356 13.01 2.27 22.64
N LEU A 357 12.03 2.20 21.76
CA LEU A 357 10.65 1.94 22.16
C LEU A 357 10.58 0.49 22.69
N THR A 358 10.78 0.33 24.00
CA THR A 358 10.86 -1.00 24.63
C THR A 358 9.49 -1.58 24.95
N LYS A 359 9.48 -2.86 25.34
CA LYS A 359 8.25 -3.56 25.72
C LYS A 359 7.56 -2.89 26.90
N GLU A 360 8.33 -2.41 27.87
CA GLU A 360 7.87 -1.77 29.09
C GLU A 360 7.23 -0.41 28.81
N VAL A 361 7.82 0.39 27.92
CA VAL A 361 7.28 1.71 27.54
C VAL A 361 5.90 1.59 26.90
N LEU A 362 5.75 0.64 25.98
CA LEU A 362 4.47 0.40 25.30
C LEU A 362 3.42 -0.24 26.21
N ALA A 363 3.82 -1.06 27.19
CA ALA A 363 2.92 -1.60 28.22
C ALA A 363 2.48 -0.53 29.23
N MET A 364 3.33 0.45 29.54
CA MET A 364 2.91 1.63 30.31
C MET A 364 1.91 2.45 29.51
N ALA A 365 2.16 2.66 28.22
CA ALA A 365 1.26 3.38 27.32
C ALA A 365 -0.08 2.68 27.12
N SER A 366 -0.19 1.35 27.18
CA SER A 366 -1.49 0.66 27.00
C SER A 366 -2.39 0.69 28.24
N LYS A 367 -1.85 1.07 29.40
CA LYS A 367 -2.56 1.14 30.69
C LYS A 367 -3.09 2.55 31.02
N MET A 368 -2.72 3.54 30.20
CA MET A 368 -3.27 4.89 30.22
C MET A 368 -4.53 4.93 29.37
#